data_AF-A0A496T2I3-F1
#
_entry.id   AF-A0A496T2I3-F1
#
_cell.length_a   1.000
_cell.length_b   1.000
_cell.length_c   1.000
_cell.angle_alpha   90.00
_cell.angle_beta   90.00
_cell.angle_gamma   90.00
#
_symmetry.space_group_name_H-M   'P 1'
#
loop_
_entity.id
_entity.type
_entity.pdbx_description
1 polymer ?
#
loop_
_entity_poly.entity_id
_entity_poly.type
_entity_poly.pdbx_seq_one_letter_code
_entity_poly.pdbx_strand_id
1 'polypeptide(L)' 'MSVEDVRKAISAYFAAVRAMDVEAWVATFAENGVSYDPVGAPPYKGHEALRQFFQGINET' A
#
# COMPACT_ATOMS: atom_id res chain seq x y z
N MET A 1 1.52 13.26 14.04
CA MET A 1 0.69 12.03 14.00
C MET A 1 0.44 11.57 15.40
N SER A 2 -0.83 11.36 15.73
CA SER A 2 -1.27 10.71 16.96
C SER A 2 -1.32 9.19 16.79
N VAL A 3 -1.48 8.46 17.90
CA VAL A 3 -1.76 7.01 17.88
C VAL A 3 -3.05 6.71 17.11
N GLU A 4 -4.03 7.60 17.18
CA GLU A 4 -5.30 7.43 16.48
C GLU A 4 -5.13 7.55 14.95
N ASP A 5 -4.27 8.48 14.50
CA ASP A 5 -3.94 8.61 13.07
C ASP A 5 -3.29 7.33 12.52
N VAL A 6 -2.39 6.72 13.30
CA VAL A 6 -1.74 5.44 12.93
C VAL A 6 -2.78 4.32 12.81
N ARG A 7 -3.69 4.20 13.78
CA ARG A 7 -4.75 3.17 13.76
C ARG A 7 -5.67 3.32 12.57
N LYS A 8 -6.03 4.56 12.24
CA LYS A 8 -6.86 4.88 11.07
C LYS A 8 -6.15 4.49 9.77
N ALA A 9 -4.86 4.81 9.63
CA ALA A 9 -4.07 4.44 8.45
C ALA A 9 -3.99 2.92 8.26
N ILE A 10 -3.68 2.17 9.33
CA ILE A 10 -3.64 0.70 9.30
C ILE A 10 -5.01 0.11 8.93
N SER A 11 -6.09 0.66 9.51
CA SER A 11 -7.45 0.19 9.22
C SER A 11 -7.84 0.43 7.75
N ALA A 12 -7.49 1.60 7.20
CA ALA A 12 -7.70 1.93 5.79
C ALA A 12 -6.91 1.01 4.86
N TYR A 13 -5.64 0.73 5.18
CA TYR A 13 -4.78 -0.17 4.41
C TYR A 13 -5.43 -1.54 4.24
N PHE A 14 -5.81 -2.18 5.34
CA PHE A 14 -6.41 -3.52 5.27
C PHE A 14 -7.83 -3.52 4.67
N ALA A 15 -8.59 -2.43 4.82
CA ALA A 15 -9.89 -2.30 4.15
C ALA A 15 -9.73 -2.25 2.63
N ALA A 16 -8.76 -1.47 2.12
CA ALA A 16 -8.47 -1.39 0.69
C ALA A 16 -7.96 -2.72 0.12
N VAL A 17 -7.05 -3.41 0.82
CA VAL A 17 -6.57 -4.75 0.43
C VAL A 17 -7.75 -5.72 0.29
N ARG A 18 -8.63 -5.81 1.29
CA ARG A 18 -9.79 -6.74 1.26
C ARG A 18 -10.79 -6.40 0.15
N ALA A 19 -10.90 -5.13 -0.22
CA ALA A 19 -11.77 -4.68 -1.31
C ALA A 19 -11.10 -4.80 -2.69
N MET A 20 -9.82 -5.16 -2.76
CA MET A 20 -8.99 -5.07 -3.96
C MET A 20 -9.04 -3.68 -4.62
N ASP A 21 -9.19 -2.63 -3.81
CA ASP A 21 -9.24 -1.25 -4.28
C ASP A 21 -7.83 -0.66 -4.34
N VAL A 22 -7.25 -0.67 -5.54
CA VAL A 22 -5.88 -0.21 -5.78
C VAL A 22 -5.68 1.26 -5.43
N GLU A 23 -6.64 2.13 -5.75
CA GLU A 23 -6.50 3.57 -5.53
C GLU A 23 -6.63 3.90 -4.05
N ALA A 24 -7.58 3.26 -3.34
CA ALA A 24 -7.68 3.39 -1.90
C ALA A 24 -6.43 2.86 -1.19
N TRP A 25 -5.82 1.79 -1.70
CA TRP A 25 -4.60 1.22 -1.12
C TRP A 25 -3.40 2.15 -1.31
N VAL A 26 -3.18 2.64 -2.53
CA VAL A 26 -2.10 3.60 -2.84
C VAL A 26 -2.23 4.88 -2.00
N ALA A 27 -3.46 5.36 -1.78
CA ALA A 27 -3.72 6.55 -0.96
C ALA A 27 -3.34 6.38 0.53
N THR A 28 -3.06 5.16 1.01
CA THR A 28 -2.55 4.94 2.38
C THR A 28 -1.06 5.20 2.53
N PHE A 29 -0.34 5.39 1.41
CA PHE A 29 1.08 5.71 1.37
C PHE A 29 1.30 7.20 1.15
N ALA A 30 2.41 7.73 1.69
CA ALA A 30 2.95 9.00 1.23
C ALA A 30 3.27 8.94 -0.27
N GLU A 31 3.29 10.09 -0.96
CA GLU A 31 3.59 10.18 -2.41
C GLU A 31 4.93 9.53 -2.77
N ASN A 32 5.94 9.66 -1.90
CA ASN A 32 7.26 9.04 -2.00
C ASN A 32 7.40 7.76 -1.15
N GLY A 33 6.28 7.12 -0.78
CA GLY A 33 6.25 5.92 0.04
C GLY A 33 7.05 4.77 -0.58
N VAL A 34 7.61 3.92 0.28
CA VAL A 34 8.44 2.79 -0.14
C VAL A 34 7.92 1.51 0.50
N SER A 35 7.72 0.46 -0.30
CA SER A 35 7.35 -0.87 0.18
C SER A 35 8.42 -1.89 -0.17
N TYR A 36 8.69 -2.79 0.78
CA TYR A 36 9.61 -3.92 0.64
C TYR A 36 8.81 -5.21 0.84
N ASP A 37 8.35 -5.78 -0.27
CA ASP A 37 7.54 -7.00 -0.25
C ASP A 37 7.96 -7.93 -1.41
N PRO A 38 8.65 -9.06 -1.14
CA PRO A 38 9.15 -9.50 0.17
C PRO A 38 10.38 -8.69 0.63
N VAL A 39 10.71 -8.81 1.94
CA VAL A 39 11.91 -8.19 2.52
C VAL A 39 13.17 -8.71 1.83
N GLY A 40 14.05 -7.79 1.40
CA GLY A 40 15.31 -8.08 0.72
C GLY A 40 15.27 -7.95 -0.81
N ALA A 41 14.07 -7.91 -1.41
CA ALA A 41 13.91 -7.59 -2.83
C ALA A 41 14.10 -6.08 -3.10
N PRO A 42 14.35 -5.66 -4.35
CA PRO A 42 14.28 -4.25 -4.72
C PRO A 42 12.92 -3.65 -4.34
N PRO A 43 12.88 -2.46 -3.70
CA PRO A 43 11.62 -1.90 -3.21
C PRO A 43 10.77 -1.25 -4.31
N TYR A 44 9.47 -1.19 -4.07
CA TYR A 44 8.53 -0.36 -4.83
C TYR A 44 8.55 1.06 -4.26
N LYS A 45 8.81 2.06 -5.12
CA LYS A 45 8.98 3.46 -4.71
C LYS A 45 7.94 4.35 -5.39
N GLY A 46 7.19 5.08 -4.56
CA GLY A 46 6.16 6.01 -5.00
C GLY A 46 4.89 5.32 -5.48
N HIS A 47 3.84 6.14 -5.61
CA HIS A 47 2.49 5.67 -5.94
C HIS A 47 2.38 4.88 -7.24
N GLU A 48 3.17 5.21 -8.26
CA GLU A 48 3.16 4.49 -9.54
C GLU A 48 3.63 3.03 -9.38
N ALA A 49 4.80 2.82 -8.76
CA ALA A 49 5.34 1.47 -8.54
C ALA A 49 4.44 0.66 -7.59
N LEU A 50 3.87 1.31 -6.59
CA LEU A 50 2.92 0.71 -5.65
C LEU A 50 1.65 0.24 -6.37
N ARG A 51 1.08 1.07 -7.27
CA ARG A 51 -0.08 0.69 -8.09
C ARG A 51 0.21 -0.55 -8.94
N GLN A 52 1.36 -0.57 -9.62
CA GLN A 52 1.78 -1.71 -10.44
C GLN A 52 1.92 -2.99 -9.61
N PHE A 53 2.56 -2.92 -8.44
CA PHE A 53 2.68 -4.03 -7.52
C PHE A 53 1.31 -4.59 -7.12
N PHE A 54 0.39 -3.73 -6.67
CA PHE A 54 -0.90 -4.16 -6.14
C PHE A 54 -1.79 -4.78 -7.23
N GLN A 55 -1.75 -4.25 -8.46
CA GLN A 55 -2.48 -4.83 -9.60
C GLN A 55 -2.01 -6.26 -9.91
N GLY A 56 -0.74 -6.58 -9.65
CA GLY A 56 -0.18 -7.93 -9.84
C GLY A 56 -0.60 -8.96 -8.78
N ILE A 57 -1.29 -8.56 -7.69
CA ILE A 57 -1.73 -9.48 -6.63
C ILE A 57 -2.86 -10.44 -7.12
N ASN A 58 -3.52 -10.14 -8.24
CA ASN A 58 -4.64 -10.91 -8.78
C ASN A 58 -4.27 -12.08 -9.71
N GLU A 59 -2.99 -12.43 -9.88
CA GLU A 59 -2.54 -13.41 -10.89
C GLU A 59 -2.29 -14.83 -10.36
N THR A 60 -3.08 -15.34 -9.41
CA THR A 60 -3.00 -16.77 -9.00
C THR A 60 -4.31 -17.52 -9.10
#